data_AF-A0A1C4FI81-F1
#
_entry.id   AF-A0A1C4FI81-F1
#
_cell.length_a   1.000
_cell.length_b   1.000
_cell.length_c   1.000
_cell.angle_alpha   90.00
_cell.angle_beta   90.00
_cell.angle_gamma   90.00
#
_symmetry.space_group_name_H-M   'P 1'
#
loop_
_entity.id
_entity.type
_entity.pdbx_description
1 polymer ?
#
loop_
_entity_poly.entity_id
_entity_poly.type
_entity_poly.pdbx_seq_one_letter_code
_entity_poly.pdbx_strand_id
1 'polypeptide(L)' 'MTKNTCFTPGIRQRAVRMVLECQDGNDSQWAALSSIAPKIGCTPETLHIWLRQYERDAGGGLSPEQLLRHWRA' A
#
# COMPACT_ATOMS: atom_id res chain seq x y z
N MET A 1 25.12 0.75 13.20
CA MET A 1 23.79 1.39 13.34
C MET A 1 22.81 0.64 12.45
N THR A 2 22.10 -0.34 12.99
CA THR A 2 21.01 -1.01 12.28
C THR A 2 19.86 -0.01 12.22
N LYS A 3 19.63 0.56 11.03
CA LYS A 3 18.48 1.40 10.76
C LYS A 3 17.27 0.47 10.80
N ASN A 4 16.79 0.18 11.99
CA ASN A 4 15.51 -0.46 12.20
C ASN A 4 14.50 0.59 11.76
N THR A 5 14.24 0.65 10.45
CA THR A 5 13.14 1.39 9.86
C THR A 5 11.89 0.70 10.40
N CYS A 6 11.56 1.00 11.65
CA CYS A 6 10.31 0.63 12.27
C CYS A 6 9.26 1.35 11.44
N PHE A 7 8.76 0.66 10.41
CA PHE A 7 7.69 1.13 9.57
C PHE A 7 6.47 1.24 10.47
N THR A 8 6.33 2.42 11.07
CA THR A 8 5.26 2.78 11.97
C THR A 8 3.94 2.65 11.22
N PRO A 9 2.84 2.34 11.91
CA PRO A 9 1.53 2.19 11.30
C PRO A 9 1.14 3.43 10.47
N GLY A 10 1.56 4.63 10.89
CA GLY A 10 1.38 5.87 10.12
C GLY A 10 2.07 5.88 8.75
N ILE A 11 3.27 5.30 8.63
CA ILE A 11 3.97 5.19 7.33
C ILE A 11 3.23 4.18 6.43
N ARG A 12 2.77 3.05 6.98
CA ARG A 12 2.01 2.07 6.20
C ARG A 12 0.71 2.66 5.67
N GLN A 13 -0.07 3.32 6.53
CA GLN A 13 -1.32 3.98 6.12
C GLN A 13 -1.08 5.08 5.09
N ARG A 14 -0.02 5.89 5.27
CA ARG A 14 0.35 6.92 4.31
C ARG A 14 0.78 6.34 2.97
N ALA A 15 1.50 5.22 2.98
CA ALA A 15 1.90 4.50 1.78
C ALA A 15 0.68 3.94 1.05
N VAL A 16 -0.21 3.23 1.75
CA VAL A 16 -1.48 2.70 1.20
C VAL A 16 -2.31 3.82 0.56
N ARG A 17 -2.46 4.96 1.23
CA ARG A 17 -3.20 6.12 0.70
C ARG A 17 -2.57 6.69 -0.57
N MET A 18 -1.25 6.82 -0.60
CA MET A 18 -0.53 7.29 -1.79
C MET A 18 -0.68 6.36 -2.97
N VAL A 19 -0.69 5.04 -2.75
CA VAL A 19 -0.87 4.07 -3.83
C VAL A 19 -2.27 4.18 -4.44
N LEU A 20 -3.31 4.38 -3.61
CA LEU A 20 -4.68 4.58 -4.11
C LEU A 20 -4.82 5.86 -4.94
N GLU A 21 -4.18 6.94 -4.51
CA GLU A 21 -4.15 8.20 -5.27
C GLU A 21 -3.38 8.05 -6.60
N CYS A 22 -2.34 7.22 -6.63
CA CYS A 22 -1.59 6.92 -7.86
C CYS A 22 -2.31 5.94 -8.80
N GLN A 23 -3.27 5.16 -8.31
CA GLN A 23 -4.00 4.17 -9.11
C GLN A 23 -5.05 4.81 -10.03
N ASP A 24 -5.65 5.91 -9.60
CA ASP A 24 -6.66 6.66 -10.38
C ASP A 24 -6.10 7.20 -11.72
N GLY A 25 -4.79 7.45 -11.78
CA GLY A 25 -4.11 8.00 -12.97
C GLY A 25 -3.22 7.02 -13.74
N ASN A 26 -3.14 5.74 -13.38
CA ASN A 26 -2.27 4.77 -14.06
C ASN A 26 -3.04 3.51 -14.49
N ASP A 27 -2.80 3.05 -15.73
CA ASP A 27 -3.42 1.86 -16.33
C ASP A 27 -3.06 0.53 -15.64
N SER A 28 -2.15 0.53 -14.65
CA SER A 28 -1.70 -0.70 -14.01
C SER A 28 -1.34 -0.51 -12.54
N GLN A 29 -1.93 -1.33 -11.67
CA GLN A 29 -1.65 -1.39 -10.23
C GLN A 29 -0.16 -1.52 -9.90
N TRP A 30 0.56 -2.34 -10.67
CA TRP A 30 2.00 -2.54 -10.49
C TRP A 30 2.80 -1.27 -10.84
N ALA A 31 2.32 -0.47 -11.79
CA ALA A 31 2.93 0.81 -12.12
C ALA A 31 2.74 1.82 -10.98
N ALA A 32 1.54 1.88 -10.38
CA ALA A 32 1.28 2.69 -9.20
C ALA A 32 2.18 2.27 -8.01
N LEU A 33 2.24 0.97 -7.69
CA LEU A 33 3.10 0.43 -6.63
C LEU A 33 4.59 0.72 -6.88
N SER A 34 5.08 0.49 -8.11
CA SER A 34 6.48 0.71 -8.49
C SER A 34 6.87 2.19 -8.43
N SER A 35 5.92 3.09 -8.69
CA SER A 35 6.14 4.54 -8.58
C SER A 35 6.14 5.04 -7.13
N ILE A 36 5.35 4.42 -6.24
CA ILE A 36 5.28 4.78 -4.82
C ILE A 36 6.37 4.10 -3.96
N ALA A 37 6.75 2.87 -4.29
CA ALA A 37 7.82 2.11 -3.65
C ALA A 37 9.09 2.95 -3.34
N PRO A 38 9.72 3.62 -4.33
CA PRO A 38 10.89 4.46 -4.07
C PRO A 38 10.59 5.72 -3.25
N LYS A 39 9.35 6.24 -3.26
CA LYS A 39 8.96 7.40 -2.43
C LYS A 39 8.91 7.06 -0.93
N ILE A 40 8.60 5.81 -0.60
CA ILE A 40 8.62 5.31 0.78
C ILE A 40 9.99 4.73 1.15
N GLY A 41 10.80 4.38 0.15
CA GLY A 41 12.05 3.63 0.34
C GLY A 41 11.79 2.14 0.62
N CYS A 42 10.73 1.59 0.03
CA CYS A 42 10.33 0.18 0.15
C CYS A 42 10.26 -0.46 -1.23
N THR A 43 10.22 -1.80 -1.28
CA THR A 43 9.92 -2.50 -2.53
C THR A 43 8.41 -2.52 -2.78
N PRO A 44 7.95 -2.60 -4.05
CA PRO A 44 6.53 -2.75 -4.37
C PRO A 44 5.91 -4.00 -3.74
N GLU A 45 6.68 -5.08 -3.59
CA GLU A 45 6.27 -6.28 -2.82
C GLU A 45 5.98 -5.96 -1.34
N THR A 46 6.79 -5.11 -0.71
CA THR A 46 6.56 -4.70 0.69
C THR A 46 5.25 -3.95 0.84
N LEU A 47 4.94 -3.05 -0.11
CA LEU A 47 3.66 -2.34 -0.18
C LEU A 47 2.47 -3.31 -0.34
N HIS A 48 2.63 -4.34 -1.17
CA HIS A 48 1.60 -5.36 -1.39
C HIS A 48 1.33 -6.17 -0.11
N ILE A 49 2.37 -6.50 0.65
CA ILE A 49 2.24 -7.15 1.96
C ILE A 49 1.54 -6.22 2.97
N TRP A 50 1.84 -4.92 2.96
CA TRP A 50 1.19 -3.96 3.85
C TRP A 50 -0.28 -3.74 3.54
N LEU A 51 -0.69 -3.79 2.27
CA LEU A 51 -2.10 -3.78 1.89
C LEU A 51 -2.82 -4.98 2.52
N ARG A 52 -2.29 -6.19 2.36
CA ARG A 52 -2.80 -7.39 3.03
C ARG A 52 -2.85 -7.30 4.55
N GLN A 53 -1.83 -6.70 5.15
CA GLN A 53 -1.78 -6.53 6.59
C GLN A 53 -2.77 -5.48 7.07
N TYR A 54 -2.96 -4.40 6.29
CA TYR A 54 -3.97 -3.38 6.52
C TYR A 54 -5.37 -3.95 6.40
N GLU A 55 -5.66 -4.83 5.42
CA GLU A 55 -6.93 -5.54 5.32
C GLU A 55 -7.26 -6.34 6.58
N ARG A 56 -6.25 -6.98 7.17
CA ARG A 56 -6.41 -7.80 8.38
C ARG A 56 -6.55 -6.97 9.66
N ASP A 57 -5.91 -5.81 9.70
CA ASP A 57 -5.96 -4.86 10.82
C ASP A 57 -7.24 -4.00 10.80
N ALA A 58 -7.70 -3.61 9.60
CA ALA A 58 -8.85 -2.73 9.37
C ALA A 58 -10.22 -3.43 9.44
N GLY A 59 -10.32 -4.60 10.08
CA GLY A 59 -11.52 -5.45 10.20
C GLY A 59 -12.75 -4.84 10.90
N GLY A 60 -12.99 -3.53 10.79
CA GLY A 60 -14.16 -2.85 11.34
C GLY A 60 -14.54 -1.48 10.77
N GLY A 61 -14.01 -1.00 9.63
CA GLY A 61 -14.39 0.37 9.19
C GLY A 61 -14.26 0.80 7.72
N LEU A 62 -13.45 0.13 6.88
CA LEU A 62 -13.35 0.45 5.45
C LEU A 62 -13.39 -0.86 4.68
N SER A 63 -14.42 -1.05 3.82
CA SER A 63 -14.68 -2.38 3.29
C SER A 63 -13.50 -2.90 2.45
N PRO A 64 -12.83 -3.99 2.90
CA PRO A 64 -11.62 -4.51 2.29
C PRO A 64 -11.86 -5.11 0.89
N GLU A 65 -13.10 -5.48 0.58
CA GLU A 65 -13.49 -6.05 -0.70
C GLU A 65 -13.33 -5.06 -1.86
N GLN A 66 -13.57 -3.77 -1.61
CA GLN A 66 -13.64 -2.77 -2.67
C GLN A 66 -12.24 -2.39 -3.16
N LEU A 67 -11.29 -2.33 -2.22
CA LEU A 67 -9.87 -2.24 -2.53
C LEU A 67 -9.45 -3.53 -3.25
N LEU A 68 -9.55 -4.70 -2.62
CA LEU A 68 -9.01 -5.93 -3.21
C LEU A 68 -9.57 -6.24 -4.62
N ARG A 69 -10.85 -5.88 -4.87
CA ARG A 69 -11.49 -6.04 -6.17
C ARG A 69 -11.02 -5.02 -7.21
N HIS A 70 -10.71 -3.79 -6.79
CA HIS A 70 -10.02 -2.79 -7.59
C HIS A 70 -8.53 -3.11 -7.80
N TRP A 71 -7.95 -3.98 -6.96
CA TRP A 71 -6.56 -4.45 -6.97
C TRP A 71 -6.35 -5.80 -7.71
N ARG A 72 -7.41 -6.40 -8.27
CA ARG A 72 -7.37 -7.72 -8.92
C ARG A 72 -7.83 -7.72 -10.38
N ALA A 73 -8.27 -6.57 -10.89
CA ALA A 73 -8.61 -6.31 -12.28
C ALA A 73 -7.49 -5.53 -12.96
#